data_AF-A0A2V3HP40-F1
#
_entry.id   AF-A0A2V3HP40-F1
#
_cell.length_a   1.000
_cell.length_b   1.000
_cell.length_c   1.000
_cell.angle_alpha   90.00
_cell.angle_beta   90.00
_cell.angle_gamma   90.00
#
_symmetry.space_group_name_H-M   'P 1'
#
loop_
_entity.id
_entity.type
_entity.pdbx_description
1 polymer ?
#
loop_
_entity_poly.entity_id
_entity_poly.type
_entity_poly.pdbx_seq_one_letter_code
_entity_poly.pdbx_strand_id
1 'polypeptide(L)'
;MDIMKGLYAAMLTSMLVLSGCLHEQPEIAETSTYYEADDAAGSATSGTTDTLLRLRLSGRDSLSWTSTNIQLSVGDTVYHCSLSGADPCQISAQDGGDGNAWEPGESIFLSENGTDICTEPACTVVISVVYNGDQLTGDSKIIVD
;
A
#
# COMPACT_ATOMS: atom_id res chain seq x y z
N MET A 1 5.68 -60.38 33.24
CA MET A 1 4.23 -60.36 32.98
C MET A 1 3.87 -58.95 32.57
N ASP A 2 3.60 -58.60 31.31
CA ASP A 2 3.29 -59.36 30.09
C ASP A 2 3.71 -58.47 28.89
N ILE A 3 4.67 -58.89 28.07
CA ILE A 3 4.52 -59.49 26.73
C ILE A 3 3.58 -58.71 25.77
N MET A 4 4.25 -58.06 24.81
CA MET A 4 3.72 -57.49 23.56
C MET A 4 2.72 -58.40 22.81
N LYS A 5 1.68 -57.76 22.26
CA LYS A 5 1.03 -58.09 20.98
C LYS A 5 0.81 -56.72 20.30
N GLY A 6 1.56 -56.30 19.27
CA GLY A 6 1.55 -56.81 17.89
C GLY A 6 0.17 -56.55 17.27
N LEU A 7 -0.06 -55.77 16.20
CA LEU A 7 0.71 -55.52 14.99
C LEU A 7 0.24 -54.19 14.30
N TYR A 8 1.21 -53.40 13.83
CA TYR A 8 1.32 -52.67 12.55
C TYR A 8 0.19 -51.75 12.03
N ALA A 9 0.51 -50.46 11.93
CA ALA A 9 0.56 -49.79 10.63
C ALA A 9 1.69 -48.75 10.65
N ALA A 10 2.69 -49.00 9.80
CA ALA A 10 3.83 -48.12 9.59
C ALA A 10 3.44 -46.93 8.69
N MET A 11 4.27 -45.89 8.75
CA MET A 11 4.50 -44.88 7.71
C MET A 11 3.44 -43.78 7.57
N LEU A 12 3.71 -42.58 8.11
CA LEU A 12 4.42 -41.55 7.34
C LEU A 12 4.75 -40.36 8.26
N THR A 13 6.03 -40.21 8.57
CA THR A 13 6.61 -38.92 8.93
C THR A 13 6.36 -37.94 7.79
N SER A 14 5.38 -37.04 7.95
CA SER A 14 5.33 -35.81 7.17
C SER A 14 5.67 -34.65 8.10
N MET A 15 6.97 -34.48 8.33
CA MET A 15 7.53 -33.18 8.66
C MET A 15 7.33 -32.31 7.42
N LEU A 16 6.21 -31.59 7.35
CA LEU A 16 6.14 -30.39 6.53
C LEU A 16 6.75 -29.25 7.35
N VAL A 17 8.09 -29.24 7.41
CA VAL A 17 8.82 -27.98 7.54
C VAL A 17 8.60 -27.24 6.23
N LEU A 18 7.50 -26.51 6.14
CA LEU A 18 7.38 -25.40 5.20
C LEU A 18 8.33 -24.32 5.73
N SER A 19 9.61 -24.49 5.45
CA SER A 19 10.55 -23.37 5.31
C SER A 19 10.20 -22.61 4.03
N GLY A 20 8.95 -22.17 3.94
CA GLY A 20 8.63 -20.97 3.18
C GLY A 20 9.08 -19.82 4.07
N CYS A 21 9.75 -18.84 3.48
CA CYS A 21 10.02 -17.59 4.16
C CYS A 21 8.77 -17.18 4.94
N LEU A 22 8.88 -17.01 6.26
CA LEU A 22 7.93 -16.19 6.99
C LEU A 22 8.16 -14.77 6.45
N HIS A 23 7.69 -14.51 5.23
CA HIS A 23 7.38 -13.18 4.80
C HIS A 23 6.32 -12.77 5.80
N GLU A 24 6.65 -11.80 6.65
CA GLU A 24 5.71 -11.17 7.57
C GLU A 24 4.63 -10.53 6.72
N GLN A 25 3.70 -11.33 6.21
CA GLN A 25 2.50 -10.85 5.60
C GLN A 25 1.73 -10.25 6.78
N PRO A 26 1.48 -8.93 6.80
CA PRO A 26 0.67 -8.36 7.85
C PRO A 26 -0.62 -9.19 7.90
N GLU A 27 -0.94 -9.77 9.06
CA GLU A 27 -2.28 -10.34 9.26
C GLU A 27 -3.24 -9.15 9.22
N ILE A 28 -3.67 -8.82 8.01
CA ILE A 28 -4.77 -7.91 7.79
C ILE A 28 -5.97 -8.68 8.32
N ALA A 29 -6.36 -8.39 9.56
CA ALA A 29 -7.58 -8.93 10.13
C ALA A 29 -8.71 -8.69 9.13
N GLU A 30 -9.64 -9.65 8.99
CA GLU A 30 -10.80 -9.64 8.07
C GLU A 30 -11.74 -8.41 8.21
N THR A 31 -11.38 -7.47 9.09
CA THR A 31 -12.05 -6.20 9.38
C THR A 31 -11.18 -4.97 9.19
N SER A 32 -9.91 -5.10 8.80
CA SER A 32 -9.00 -3.97 8.66
C SER A 32 -9.21 -3.27 7.32
N THR A 33 -9.15 -1.95 7.35
CA THR A 33 -9.01 -1.10 6.18
C THR A 33 -7.51 -0.88 5.93
N TYR A 34 -7.09 -1.01 4.68
CA TYR A 34 -5.68 -0.92 4.27
C TYR A 34 -5.59 -0.40 2.84
N TYR A 35 -4.39 0.00 2.43
CA TYR A 35 -4.14 0.42 1.05
C TYR A 35 -3.03 -0.40 0.39
N GLU A 36 -3.14 -0.53 -0.93
CA GLU A 36 -2.13 -1.12 -1.80
C GLU A 36 -1.57 0.00 -2.68
N ALA A 37 -0.27 -0.08 -3.01
CA ALA A 37 0.40 0.88 -3.86
C ALA A 37 1.02 0.22 -5.07
N ASP A 38 0.72 0.77 -6.25
CA ASP A 38 1.27 0.35 -7.52
C ASP A 38 1.94 1.52 -8.21
N ASP A 39 2.99 1.24 -8.96
CA ASP A 39 3.53 2.18 -9.93
C ASP A 39 2.45 2.59 -10.95
N ALA A 40 2.46 3.87 -11.34
CA ALA A 40 1.53 4.36 -12.33
C ALA A 40 1.94 3.95 -13.74
N ALA A 41 1.05 4.15 -14.71
CA ALA A 41 1.40 3.91 -16.10
C ALA A 41 2.14 5.12 -16.67
N GLY A 42 3.30 4.87 -17.29
CA GLY A 42 4.16 5.90 -17.85
C GLY A 42 5.32 6.22 -16.92
N SER A 43 6.39 6.79 -17.47
CA SER A 43 7.60 7.04 -16.72
C SER A 43 7.58 8.36 -15.97
N ALA A 44 8.15 8.38 -14.77
CA ALA A 44 8.65 9.56 -14.13
C ALA A 44 9.66 10.26 -15.06
N THR A 45 9.73 11.59 -15.01
CA THR A 45 10.65 12.37 -15.84
C THR A 45 11.27 13.49 -15.02
N SER A 46 11.94 14.44 -15.67
CA SER A 46 12.33 15.71 -15.00
C SER A 46 11.23 16.77 -15.13
N GLY A 47 10.02 16.34 -15.49
CA GLY A 47 8.82 17.13 -15.51
C GLY A 47 8.33 17.43 -14.09
N THR A 48 7.18 18.08 -14.01
CA THR A 48 6.54 18.41 -12.73
C THR A 48 5.06 18.09 -12.74
N THR A 49 4.67 17.13 -13.60
CA THR A 49 3.29 16.75 -13.87
C THR A 49 3.15 15.25 -14.05
N ASP A 50 4.17 14.49 -13.67
CA ASP A 50 4.18 13.04 -13.88
C ASP A 50 3.20 12.39 -12.91
N THR A 51 2.50 11.35 -13.38
CA THR A 51 1.68 10.52 -12.50
C THR A 51 2.58 9.44 -11.95
N LEU A 52 2.79 9.42 -10.64
CA LEU A 52 3.83 8.64 -10.01
C LEU A 52 3.33 7.27 -9.56
N LEU A 53 2.16 7.23 -8.93
CA LEU A 53 1.65 5.97 -8.38
C LEU A 53 0.13 5.97 -8.24
N ARG A 54 -0.42 4.76 -8.17
CA ARG A 54 -1.82 4.48 -7.86
C ARG A 54 -1.91 3.89 -6.46
N LEU A 55 -2.75 4.46 -5.61
CA LEU A 55 -3.16 3.84 -4.36
C LEU A 55 -4.55 3.26 -4.51
N ARG A 56 -4.76 2.04 -4.00
CA ARG A 56 -6.08 1.41 -3.95
C ARG A 56 -6.48 1.14 -2.50
N LEU A 57 -7.69 1.55 -2.12
CA LEU A 57 -8.22 1.22 -0.79
C LEU A 57 -8.90 -0.14 -0.83
N SER A 58 -8.61 -0.95 0.18
CA SER A 58 -9.20 -2.26 0.39
C SER A 58 -9.65 -2.39 1.85
N GLY A 59 -10.57 -3.32 2.12
CA GLY A 59 -11.13 -3.54 3.46
C GLY A 59 -12.58 -3.07 3.59
N ARG A 60 -12.94 -2.50 4.74
CA ARG A 60 -14.35 -2.31 5.12
C ARG A 60 -14.82 -0.87 5.17
N ASP A 61 -13.95 0.05 5.57
CA ASP A 61 -14.36 1.41 5.92
C ASP A 61 -13.93 2.41 4.85
N SER A 62 -14.81 3.37 4.54
CA SER A 62 -14.43 4.54 3.77
C SER A 62 -13.72 5.56 4.66
N LEU A 63 -12.71 6.23 4.13
CA LEU A 63 -11.89 7.19 4.84
C LEU A 63 -12.31 8.61 4.46
N SER A 64 -12.88 9.38 5.39
CA SER A 64 -13.21 10.78 5.09
C SER A 64 -11.96 11.59 4.74
N TRP A 65 -12.00 12.32 3.63
CA TRP A 65 -10.90 13.20 3.20
C TRP A 65 -10.55 14.28 4.22
N THR A 66 -11.48 14.65 5.10
CA THR A 66 -11.21 15.61 6.19
C THR A 66 -10.27 15.07 7.27
N SER A 67 -10.17 13.74 7.37
CA SER A 67 -9.37 13.04 8.38
C SER A 67 -8.23 12.21 7.78
N THR A 68 -8.09 12.20 6.45
CA THR A 68 -7.07 11.44 5.72
C THR A 68 -5.92 12.37 5.32
N ASN A 69 -4.70 12.01 5.68
CA ASN A 69 -3.49 12.69 5.26
C ASN A 69 -2.59 11.70 4.51
N ILE A 70 -2.17 12.09 3.30
CA ILE A 70 -1.29 11.27 2.45
C ILE A 70 -0.02 12.06 2.19
N GLN A 71 1.12 11.39 2.36
CA GLN A 71 2.45 11.95 2.14
C GLN A 71 3.32 10.98 1.36
N LEU A 72 4.16 11.55 0.49
CA LEU A 72 5.25 10.85 -0.18
C LEU A 72 6.57 11.34 0.37
N SER A 73 7.52 10.44 0.59
CA SER A 73 8.89 10.80 0.91
C SER A 73 9.86 10.22 -0.13
N VAL A 74 10.72 11.07 -0.66
CA VAL A 74 11.78 10.70 -1.61
C VAL A 74 13.10 11.21 -1.04
N GLY A 75 13.98 10.29 -0.67
CA GLY A 75 15.16 10.62 0.15
C GLY A 75 14.73 11.20 1.50
N ASP A 76 15.19 12.42 1.80
CA ASP A 76 14.89 13.12 3.05
C ASP A 76 13.75 14.16 2.91
N THR A 77 13.18 14.32 1.70
CA THR A 77 12.12 15.30 1.44
C THR A 77 10.75 14.66 1.55
N VAL A 78 9.84 15.33 2.26
CA VAL A 78 8.43 14.93 2.42
C VAL A 78 7.53 15.87 1.63
N TYR A 79 6.61 15.28 0.86
CA TYR A 79 5.63 15.98 0.04
C TYR A 79 4.21 15.62 0.50
N HIS A 80 3.42 16.62 0.88
CA HIS A 80 2.01 16.43 1.16
C HIS A 80 1.22 16.29 -0.14
N CYS A 81 0.24 15.40 -0.14
CA CYS A 81 -0.66 15.21 -1.28
C CYS A 81 -2.03 15.82 -0.98
N SER A 82 -2.60 16.57 -1.93
CA SER A 82 -3.90 17.22 -1.77
C SER A 82 -4.85 17.01 -2.94
N LEU A 83 -6.15 16.96 -2.65
CA LEU A 83 -7.21 16.96 -3.66
C LEU A 83 -7.37 18.33 -4.36
N SER A 84 -6.94 19.41 -3.69
CA SER A 84 -7.14 20.77 -4.19
C SER A 84 -6.07 21.23 -5.20
N GLY A 85 -4.97 20.47 -5.34
CA GLY A 85 -3.81 20.90 -6.11
C GLY A 85 -3.03 22.06 -5.45
N ALA A 86 -3.20 22.26 -4.14
CA ALA A 86 -2.46 23.29 -3.40
C ALA A 86 -1.04 22.82 -3.00
N ASP A 87 -0.83 21.51 -2.94
CA ASP A 87 0.44 20.90 -2.55
C ASP A 87 1.24 20.38 -3.75
N PRO A 88 2.56 20.16 -3.60
CA PRO A 88 3.44 19.61 -4.64
C PRO A 88 3.01 18.25 -5.20
N CYS A 89 2.27 17.47 -4.41
CA CYS A 89 1.63 16.23 -4.86
C CYS A 89 0.12 16.45 -4.94
N GLN A 90 -0.46 16.03 -6.06
CA GLN A 90 -1.90 16.12 -6.32
C GLN A 90 -2.53 14.73 -6.29
N ILE A 91 -3.64 14.63 -5.57
CA ILE A 91 -4.50 13.44 -5.55
C ILE A 91 -5.55 13.60 -6.66
N SER A 92 -5.67 12.61 -7.53
CA SER A 92 -6.61 12.61 -8.65
C SER A 92 -7.33 11.26 -8.81
N ALA A 93 -8.41 11.27 -9.61
CA ALA A 93 -9.36 10.18 -9.85
C ALA A 93 -10.04 9.66 -8.58
N GLN A 94 -11.30 10.07 -8.39
CA GLN A 94 -12.21 9.41 -7.47
C GLN A 94 -13.13 8.52 -8.31
N ASP A 95 -12.73 7.27 -8.51
CA ASP A 95 -13.59 6.29 -9.19
C ASP A 95 -14.72 5.78 -8.26
N GLY A 96 -14.80 6.32 -7.03
CA GLY A 96 -15.86 6.12 -6.05
C GLY A 96 -17.12 6.98 -6.30
N GLY A 97 -18.16 6.71 -5.53
CA GLY A 97 -19.46 7.39 -5.59
C GLY A 97 -19.57 8.58 -4.63
N ASP A 98 -18.75 8.65 -3.59
CA ASP A 98 -18.73 9.74 -2.60
C ASP A 98 -17.44 10.57 -2.67
N GLY A 99 -17.53 11.77 -3.25
CA GLY A 99 -16.35 12.64 -3.36
C GLY A 99 -15.81 13.20 -2.04
N ASN A 100 -16.46 12.91 -0.90
CA ASN A 100 -16.01 13.30 0.43
C ASN A 100 -15.22 12.21 1.17
N ALA A 101 -15.08 11.03 0.57
CA ALA A 101 -14.34 9.91 1.15
C ALA A 101 -13.51 9.17 0.10
N TRP A 102 -12.51 8.42 0.59
CA TRP A 102 -11.84 7.36 -0.17
C TRP A 102 -12.51 6.03 0.20
N GLU A 103 -13.11 5.34 -0.77
CA GLU A 103 -13.97 4.19 -0.53
C GLU A 103 -13.28 2.85 -0.84
N PRO A 104 -13.61 1.75 -0.12
CA PRO A 104 -13.06 0.44 -0.47
C PRO A 104 -13.37 0.05 -1.91
N GLY A 105 -12.33 -0.38 -2.63
CA GLY A 105 -12.37 -0.68 -4.06
C GLY A 105 -11.98 0.49 -4.96
N GLU A 106 -11.93 1.71 -4.44
CA GLU A 106 -11.54 2.93 -5.17
C GLU A 106 -10.03 3.05 -5.29
N SER A 107 -9.58 3.50 -6.46
CA SER A 107 -8.20 3.89 -6.70
C SER A 107 -8.08 5.40 -6.82
N ILE A 108 -6.99 5.94 -6.28
CA ILE A 108 -6.56 7.32 -6.47
C ILE A 108 -5.18 7.31 -7.14
N PHE A 109 -4.87 8.37 -7.87
CA PHE A 109 -3.55 8.59 -8.46
C PHE A 109 -2.87 9.77 -7.80
N LEU A 110 -1.59 9.61 -7.50
CA LEU A 110 -0.75 10.66 -6.99
C LEU A 110 0.16 11.16 -8.10
N SER A 111 0.07 12.44 -8.40
CA SER A 111 0.82 13.09 -9.46
C SER A 111 1.60 14.28 -8.93
N GLU A 112 2.68 14.63 -9.61
CA GLU A 112 3.40 15.87 -9.37
C GLU A 112 2.56 17.09 -9.74
N ASN A 113 2.80 18.19 -9.03
CA ASN A 113 2.11 19.45 -9.22
C ASN A 113 3.08 20.61 -9.04
N GLY A 114 3.80 20.92 -10.12
CA GLY A 114 4.73 22.06 -10.16
C GLY A 114 6.05 21.85 -9.41
N THR A 115 6.28 20.64 -8.89
CA THR A 115 7.54 20.20 -8.28
C THR A 115 7.92 18.84 -8.85
N ASP A 116 9.18 18.69 -9.25
CA ASP A 116 9.79 17.40 -9.62
C ASP A 116 10.06 16.62 -8.33
N ILE A 117 9.20 15.64 -8.05
CA ILE A 117 9.25 14.76 -6.88
C ILE A 117 10.11 13.54 -7.20
N CYS A 118 9.99 13.02 -8.42
CA CYS A 118 10.70 11.83 -8.85
C CYS A 118 11.22 11.98 -10.27
N THR A 119 12.53 11.78 -10.45
CA THR A 119 13.20 11.70 -11.74
C THR A 119 13.84 10.33 -11.97
N GLU A 120 13.72 9.83 -13.20
CA GLU A 120 14.41 8.66 -13.74
C GLU A 120 15.90 8.53 -13.35
N PRO A 121 16.45 7.30 -13.22
CA PRO A 121 15.95 6.04 -13.79
C PRO A 121 15.08 5.15 -12.87
N ALA A 122 14.79 5.61 -11.65
CA ALA A 122 13.81 5.04 -10.72
C ALA A 122 13.89 5.78 -9.37
N CYS A 123 12.75 6.12 -8.76
CA CYS A 123 12.71 6.66 -7.40
C CYS A 123 12.14 5.67 -6.43
N THR A 124 12.82 5.52 -5.29
CA THR A 124 12.21 4.87 -4.14
C THR A 124 11.29 5.87 -3.44
N VAL A 125 9.99 5.64 -3.53
CA VAL A 125 8.96 6.47 -2.91
C VAL A 125 8.46 5.76 -1.66
N VAL A 126 8.61 6.40 -0.51
CA VAL A 126 8.01 5.94 0.76
C VAL A 126 6.65 6.61 0.90
N ILE A 127 5.63 5.81 1.23
CA ILE A 127 4.23 6.24 1.28
C ILE A 127 3.77 6.20 2.73
N SER A 128 3.09 7.27 3.17
CA SER A 128 2.44 7.34 4.47
C SER A 128 1.01 7.80 4.33
N VAL A 129 0.06 6.95 4.72
CA VAL A 129 -1.36 7.29 4.84
C VAL A 129 -1.74 7.29 6.31
N VAL A 130 -2.21 8.43 6.83
CA VAL A 130 -2.70 8.58 8.20
C VAL A 130 -4.18 8.87 8.15
N TYR A 131 -4.99 8.14 8.93
CA TYR A 131 -6.42 8.35 9.06
C TYR A 131 -6.81 8.53 10.52
N ASN A 132 -7.51 9.63 10.84
CA ASN A 132 -7.89 9.98 12.21
C ASN A 132 -6.71 10.03 13.21
N GLY A 133 -5.51 10.30 12.71
CA GLY A 133 -4.28 10.34 13.51
C GLY A 133 -3.55 8.99 13.64
N ASP A 134 -4.15 7.90 13.15
CA ASP A 134 -3.54 6.57 13.16
C ASP A 134 -2.91 6.25 11.80
N GLN A 135 -1.74 5.61 11.82
CA GLN A 135 -1.10 5.10 10.61
C GLN A 135 -1.96 3.99 10.00
N LEU A 136 -2.41 4.19 8.76
CA LEU A 136 -3.13 3.16 8.02
C LEU A 136 -2.13 2.11 7.52
N THR A 137 -2.51 0.83 7.67
CA THR A 137 -1.75 -0.29 7.14
C THR A 137 -1.75 -0.25 5.61
N GLY A 138 -0.60 -0.52 4.99
CA GLY A 138 -0.50 -0.65 3.55
C GLY A 138 0.95 -0.70 3.08
N ASP A 139 1.13 -0.64 1.76
CA ASP A 139 2.44 -0.60 1.14
C ASP A 139 3.17 0.69 1.51
N SER A 140 4.22 0.55 2.32
CA SER A 140 4.98 1.70 2.83
C SER A 140 6.03 2.21 1.84
N LYS A 141 6.33 1.48 0.77
CA LYS A 141 7.41 1.81 -0.16
C LYS A 141 7.28 1.08 -1.48
N ILE A 142 7.42 1.81 -2.59
CA ILE A 142 7.50 1.25 -3.95
C ILE A 142 8.65 1.89 -4.73
N ILE A 143 8.91 1.34 -5.92
CA ILE A 143 9.76 1.96 -6.93
C ILE A 143 8.82 2.54 -8.00
N VAL A 144 9.08 3.78 -8.40
CA VAL A 144 8.43 4.47 -9.53
C VAL A 144 9.47 4.56 -10.66
N ASP A 145 9.11 4.12 -11.86
CA ASP A 145 9.91 4.19 -13.11
C ASP A 145 9.31 5.13 -14.17
#